data_AF-A0A6B2LCH2-F1
#
_entry.id   AF-A0A6B2LCH2-F1
#
_cell.length_a   1.000
_cell.length_b   1.000
_cell.length_c   1.000
_cell.angle_alpha   90.00
_cell.angle_beta   90.00
_cell.angle_gamma   90.00
#
_symmetry.space_group_name_H-M   'P 1'
#
loop_
_entity.id
_entity.type
_entity.pdbx_description
1 polymer ?
#
loop_
_entity_poly.entity_id
_entity_poly.type
_entity_poly.pdbx_seq_one_letter_code
_entity_poly.pdbx_strand_id
1 'polypeptide(L)'
;MWKDPTFVENSVCRYFQWLQLRSKSNTTIPIPEDVSFILKVHMLHPVDYKKVMNSLLHMNSPNLEHLVTLNPTEHRMGLFVKAWNDEFQENINENSTKQISNFEKFNVSGVNLIKSSLGQAEFLTKLLSLSNNNVELILSDKFLGRAIEDYRKFLYLRKVTPKENYIVPSMFIDLIWHSHMLSPMQYSVDTNFFVGQLLDHNDNIEDSALKEDWNRTHITWRMYYGEPLIAHNAEAYISSTKMPGKQKESKKIAKVPLDCEPLLSVDDGDARSRR
;
A
#
# COMPACT_ATOMS: atom_id res chain seq x y z
N MET A 1 1.41 -11.46 17.63
CA MET A 1 2.63 -11.81 16.87
C MET A 1 3.33 -10.55 16.38
N TRP A 2 2.76 -9.78 15.44
CA TRP A 2 3.32 -8.52 14.91
C TRP A 2 3.49 -7.34 15.90
N LYS A 3 3.27 -7.56 17.20
CA LYS A 3 3.57 -6.61 18.28
C LYS A 3 4.87 -6.95 19.02
N ASP A 4 5.45 -8.11 18.75
CA ASP A 4 6.74 -8.55 19.31
C ASP A 4 7.88 -8.04 18.41
N PRO A 5 8.72 -7.10 18.88
CA PRO A 5 9.83 -6.57 18.10
C PRO A 5 10.79 -7.65 17.60
N THR A 6 11.03 -8.70 18.40
CA THR A 6 11.94 -9.80 18.02
C THR A 6 11.42 -10.56 16.82
N PHE A 7 10.12 -10.84 16.81
CA PHE A 7 9.47 -11.49 15.66
C PHE A 7 9.54 -10.61 14.41
N VAL A 8 9.29 -9.31 14.55
CA VAL A 8 9.36 -8.35 13.43
C VAL A 8 10.78 -8.26 12.87
N GLU A 9 11.79 -8.14 13.74
CA GLU A 9 13.20 -8.12 13.35
C GLU A 9 13.58 -9.38 12.57
N ASN A 10 13.22 -10.56 13.08
CA ASN A 10 13.49 -11.82 12.41
C ASN A 10 12.76 -11.91 11.05
N SER A 11 11.52 -11.44 10.98
CA SER A 11 10.76 -11.39 9.72
C SER A 11 11.43 -10.48 8.68
N VAL A 12 11.98 -9.34 9.12
CA VAL A 12 12.75 -8.43 8.25
C VAL A 12 14.04 -9.08 7.76
N CYS A 13 14.77 -9.80 8.63
CA CYS A 13 15.94 -10.58 8.22
C CYS A 13 15.57 -11.63 7.15
N ARG A 14 14.51 -12.41 7.40
CA ARG A 14 14.03 -13.42 6.44
C ARG A 14 13.55 -12.82 5.14
N TYR A 15 12.94 -11.64 5.16
CA TYR A 15 12.58 -10.92 3.95
C TYR A 15 13.80 -10.60 3.06
N PHE A 16 14.90 -10.15 3.66
CA PHE A 16 16.12 -9.88 2.91
C PHE A 16 16.82 -11.16 2.43
N GLN A 17 16.86 -12.23 3.22
CA GLN A 17 17.31 -13.55 2.76
C GLN A 17 16.49 -14.01 1.54
N TRP A 18 15.18 -13.77 1.56
CA TRP A 18 14.28 -14.14 0.47
C TRP A 18 14.57 -13.35 -0.80
N LEU A 19 14.81 -12.04 -0.67
CA LEU A 19 15.25 -11.20 -1.80
C LEU A 19 16.57 -11.69 -2.40
N GLN A 20 17.53 -12.11 -1.57
CA GLN A 20 18.82 -12.61 -2.02
C GLN A 20 18.70 -13.93 -2.79
N LEU A 21 17.84 -14.84 -2.33
CA LEU A 21 17.54 -16.05 -3.09
C LEU A 21 16.84 -15.72 -4.39
N ARG A 22 15.89 -14.77 -4.36
CA ARG A 22 15.13 -14.35 -5.53
C ARG A 22 16.03 -13.74 -6.60
N SER A 23 17.03 -12.95 -6.23
CA SER A 23 17.96 -12.35 -7.20
C SER A 23 18.87 -13.36 -7.90
N LYS A 24 19.12 -14.52 -7.26
CA LYS A 24 19.91 -15.62 -7.84
C LYS A 24 19.08 -16.64 -8.62
N SER A 25 17.74 -16.56 -8.54
CA SER A 25 16.84 -17.55 -9.15
C SER A 25 16.13 -17.02 -10.39
N ASN A 26 16.00 -17.86 -11.41
CA ASN A 26 15.17 -17.62 -12.58
C ASN A 26 13.74 -18.20 -12.44
N THR A 27 13.44 -18.83 -11.31
CA THR A 27 12.13 -19.43 -11.03
C THR A 27 11.38 -18.65 -9.95
N THR A 28 10.06 -18.80 -9.94
CA THR A 28 9.21 -18.29 -8.87
C THR A 28 9.55 -19.02 -7.57
N ILE A 29 9.95 -18.26 -6.56
CA ILE A 29 10.21 -18.77 -5.20
C ILE A 29 8.95 -18.56 -4.35
N PRO A 30 8.48 -19.58 -3.60
CA PRO A 30 7.46 -19.42 -2.56
C PRO A 30 7.73 -18.24 -1.62
N ILE A 31 6.67 -17.60 -1.13
CA ILE A 31 6.77 -16.49 -0.16
C ILE A 31 6.15 -16.94 1.17
N PRO A 32 6.95 -17.10 2.23
CA PRO A 32 6.46 -17.31 3.59
C PRO A 32 5.53 -16.19 4.07
N GLU A 33 4.64 -16.48 5.01
CA GLU A 33 3.61 -15.53 5.45
C GLU A 33 4.21 -14.24 6.06
N ASP A 34 5.21 -14.39 6.92
CA ASP A 34 5.89 -13.28 7.57
C ASP A 34 6.69 -12.44 6.56
N VAL A 35 7.40 -13.10 5.64
CA VAL A 35 8.09 -12.47 4.52
C VAL A 35 7.10 -11.72 3.62
N SER A 36 5.91 -12.29 3.36
CA SER A 36 4.86 -11.65 2.58
C SER A 36 4.35 -10.37 3.25
N PHE A 37 4.21 -10.38 4.57
CA PHE A 37 3.84 -9.17 5.31
C PHE A 37 4.92 -8.08 5.17
N ILE A 38 6.20 -8.40 5.37
CA ILE A 38 7.29 -7.43 5.22
C ILE A 38 7.39 -6.90 3.78
N LEU A 39 7.21 -7.77 2.78
CA LEU A 39 7.16 -7.36 1.37
C LEU A 39 6.04 -6.33 1.14
N LYS A 40 4.83 -6.58 1.66
CA LYS A 40 3.70 -5.66 1.55
C LYS A 40 4.00 -4.33 2.23
N VAL A 41 4.56 -4.35 3.45
CA VAL A 41 4.99 -3.13 4.16
C VAL A 41 6.00 -2.35 3.32
N HIS A 42 6.99 -3.02 2.73
CA HIS A 42 7.96 -2.36 1.87
C HIS A 42 7.32 -1.73 0.63
N MET A 43 6.31 -2.37 0.02
CA MET A 43 5.54 -1.79 -1.10
C MET A 43 4.79 -0.52 -0.71
N LEU A 44 4.44 -0.34 0.57
CA LEU A 44 3.89 0.91 1.07
C LEU A 44 4.92 2.04 1.10
N HIS A 45 6.22 1.77 0.89
CA HIS A 45 7.26 2.78 0.71
C HIS A 45 7.72 2.78 -0.75
N PRO A 46 6.90 3.30 -1.69
CA PRO A 46 7.06 3.05 -3.11
C PRO A 46 8.38 3.58 -3.68
N VAL A 47 8.92 4.66 -3.12
CA VAL A 47 10.23 5.21 -3.52
C VAL A 47 11.36 4.24 -3.16
N ASP A 48 11.39 3.75 -1.91
CA ASP A 48 12.45 2.86 -1.44
C ASP A 48 12.30 1.44 -1.99
N TYR A 49 11.06 0.95 -2.10
CA TYR A 49 10.73 -0.28 -2.81
C TYR A 49 11.32 -0.30 -4.21
N LYS A 50 11.07 0.77 -4.99
CA LYS A 50 11.59 0.90 -6.35
C LYS A 50 13.11 0.91 -6.38
N LYS A 51 13.78 1.56 -5.42
CA LYS A 51 15.26 1.57 -5.33
C LYS A 51 15.82 0.16 -5.08
N VAL A 52 15.27 -0.55 -4.10
CA VAL A 52 15.72 -1.90 -3.72
C VAL A 52 15.48 -2.89 -4.87
N MET A 53 14.27 -2.89 -5.45
CA MET A 53 13.92 -3.82 -6.53
C MET A 53 14.76 -3.57 -7.80
N ASN A 54 15.04 -2.31 -8.15
CA ASN A 54 15.94 -1.99 -9.26
C ASN A 54 17.38 -2.44 -9.01
N SER A 55 17.87 -2.23 -7.78
CA SER A 55 19.26 -2.53 -7.44
C SER A 55 19.52 -4.03 -7.34
N LEU A 56 18.57 -4.80 -6.78
CA LEU A 56 18.75 -6.23 -6.51
C LEU A 56 18.27 -7.14 -7.64
N LEU A 57 17.18 -6.77 -8.34
CA LEU A 57 16.54 -7.65 -9.32
C LEU A 57 16.76 -7.17 -10.76
N HIS A 58 17.47 -6.06 -10.96
CA HIS A 58 17.78 -5.46 -12.26
C HIS A 58 16.57 -5.31 -13.20
N MET A 59 15.35 -5.20 -12.63
CA MET A 59 14.03 -5.03 -13.27
C MET A 59 13.86 -5.60 -14.71
N ASN A 60 14.48 -6.74 -15.03
CA ASN A 60 14.23 -7.45 -16.30
C ASN A 60 12.93 -8.28 -16.25
N SER A 61 12.11 -8.11 -15.22
CA SER A 61 10.77 -8.68 -15.18
C SER A 61 9.78 -7.70 -14.52
N PRO A 62 8.80 -7.17 -15.26
CA PRO A 62 7.80 -6.21 -14.75
C PRO A 62 6.75 -6.84 -13.80
N ASN A 63 6.93 -8.09 -13.38
CA ASN A 63 5.86 -8.92 -12.82
C ASN A 63 6.10 -9.36 -11.37
N LEU A 64 6.54 -8.46 -10.48
CA LEU A 64 6.42 -8.70 -9.03
C LEU A 64 4.95 -8.82 -8.58
N GLU A 65 4.01 -8.20 -9.32
CA GLU A 65 2.56 -8.37 -9.13
C GLU A 65 2.12 -9.83 -9.33
N HIS A 66 2.79 -10.60 -10.20
CA HIS A 66 2.54 -12.04 -10.37
C HIS A 66 3.11 -12.90 -9.23
N LEU A 67 4.10 -12.42 -8.48
CA LEU A 67 4.69 -13.18 -7.36
C LEU A 67 3.79 -13.16 -6.13
N VAL A 68 3.04 -12.08 -5.91
CA VAL A 68 2.09 -11.97 -4.80
C VAL A 68 0.82 -12.79 -5.05
N THR A 69 0.53 -13.14 -6.32
CA THR A 69 -0.73 -13.80 -6.72
C THR A 69 -0.62 -15.32 -6.90
N LEU A 70 0.60 -15.87 -6.98
CA LEU A 70 0.79 -17.33 -7.02
C LEU A 70 1.00 -17.89 -5.62
N ASN A 71 -0.09 -18.31 -4.98
CA ASN A 71 0.01 -19.17 -3.80
C ASN A 71 0.62 -20.52 -4.23
N PRO A 72 1.86 -20.85 -3.81
CA PRO A 72 2.43 -22.15 -4.11
C PRO A 72 1.61 -23.25 -3.44
N THR A 73 1.56 -24.44 -4.03
CA THR A 73 0.94 -25.59 -3.37
C THR A 73 1.64 -25.87 -2.05
N GLU A 74 0.92 -26.43 -1.07
CA GLU A 74 1.49 -26.81 0.24
C GLU A 74 2.75 -27.65 0.09
N HIS A 75 2.78 -28.56 -0.88
CA HIS A 75 3.96 -29.37 -1.18
C HIS A 75 5.17 -28.53 -1.63
N ARG A 76 4.98 -27.58 -2.54
CA ARG A 76 6.07 -26.68 -3.00
C ARG A 76 6.54 -25.78 -1.85
N MET A 77 5.63 -25.33 -1.00
CA MET A 77 5.98 -24.58 0.20
C MET A 77 6.82 -25.43 1.16
N GLY A 78 6.44 -26.69 1.39
CA GLY A 78 7.20 -27.61 2.25
C GLY A 78 8.62 -27.89 1.75
N LEU A 79 8.80 -28.06 0.43
CA LEU A 79 10.14 -28.20 -0.16
C LEU A 79 10.99 -26.94 0.00
N PHE A 80 10.39 -25.77 -0.21
CA PHE A 80 11.07 -24.50 -0.03
C PHE A 80 11.49 -24.27 1.42
N VAL A 81 10.57 -24.50 2.38
CA VAL A 81 10.86 -24.39 3.82
C VAL A 81 12.02 -25.31 4.20
N LYS A 82 12.03 -26.55 3.71
CA LYS A 82 13.12 -27.48 3.99
C LYS A 82 14.47 -26.95 3.45
N ALA A 83 14.50 -26.54 2.17
CA ALA A 83 15.71 -26.02 1.55
C ALA A 83 16.22 -24.75 2.24
N TRP A 84 15.30 -23.86 2.63
CA TRP A 84 15.62 -22.65 3.40
C TRP A 84 16.24 -22.98 4.74
N ASN A 85 15.61 -23.89 5.50
CA ASN A 85 16.08 -24.27 6.82
C ASN A 85 17.46 -24.94 6.72
N ASP A 86 17.73 -25.73 5.66
CA ASP A 86 19.03 -26.32 5.40
C ASP A 86 20.10 -25.26 5.04
N GLU A 87 19.74 -24.23 4.28
CA GLU A 87 20.66 -23.17 3.85
C GLU A 87 20.98 -22.17 4.97
N PHE A 88 19.97 -21.68 5.68
CA PHE A 88 20.11 -20.63 6.68
C PHE A 88 20.18 -21.16 8.12
N GLN A 89 19.96 -22.47 8.34
CA GLN A 89 19.95 -23.09 9.67
C GLN A 89 18.90 -22.45 10.62
N GLU A 90 17.79 -22.00 10.06
CA GLU A 90 16.68 -21.33 10.75
C GLU A 90 15.38 -22.11 10.53
N ASN A 91 14.41 -22.05 11.46
CA ASN A 91 13.05 -22.51 11.20
C ASN A 91 12.16 -21.32 10.83
N ILE A 92 11.84 -21.18 9.54
CA ILE A 92 11.01 -20.07 9.03
C ILE A 92 9.56 -20.07 9.55
N ASN A 93 9.06 -21.23 9.98
CA ASN A 93 7.70 -21.37 10.51
C ASN A 93 7.62 -21.20 12.04
N GLU A 94 8.77 -21.13 12.73
CA GLU A 94 8.77 -20.87 14.17
C GLU A 94 8.69 -19.37 14.43
N ASN A 95 7.86 -19.02 15.42
CA ASN A 95 7.90 -17.71 16.07
C ASN A 95 9.21 -17.63 16.85
N SER A 96 10.30 -17.35 16.15
CA SER A 96 11.63 -17.32 16.77
C SER A 96 11.65 -16.25 17.84
N THR A 97 11.84 -16.69 19.09
CA THR A 97 12.02 -15.85 20.27
C THR A 97 13.46 -15.39 20.45
N LYS A 98 14.37 -15.88 19.58
CA LYS A 98 15.78 -15.49 19.57
C LYS A 98 16.06 -14.67 18.31
N GLN A 99 16.77 -13.57 18.49
CA GLN A 99 17.21 -12.73 17.39
C GLN A 99 18.18 -13.51 16.50
N ILE A 100 17.97 -13.48 15.18
CA ILE A 100 18.90 -14.03 14.20
C ILE A 100 20.21 -13.21 14.27
N SER A 101 21.31 -13.85 14.69
CA SER A 101 22.62 -13.19 14.79
C SER A 101 23.34 -13.17 13.43
N ASN A 102 24.18 -12.15 13.22
CA ASN A 102 25.08 -12.00 12.05
C ASN A 102 24.44 -11.67 10.69
N PHE A 103 23.21 -11.14 10.64
CA PHE A 103 22.65 -10.70 9.36
C PHE A 103 23.10 -9.28 8.98
N GLU A 104 23.91 -9.17 7.94
CA GLU A 104 24.20 -7.89 7.29
C GLU A 104 22.96 -7.41 6.53
N LYS A 105 22.28 -6.40 7.08
CA LYS A 105 21.24 -5.68 6.33
C LYS A 105 21.84 -5.24 5.00
N PHE A 106 21.09 -5.43 3.91
CA PHE A 106 21.46 -4.77 2.66
C PHE A 106 21.64 -3.28 2.97
N ASN A 107 22.82 -2.75 2.64
CA ASN A 107 23.14 -1.34 2.84
C ASN A 107 22.43 -0.51 1.75
N VAL A 108 21.10 -0.52 1.79
CA VAL A 108 20.25 0.31 0.93
C VAL A 108 19.57 1.31 1.86
N SER A 109 19.98 2.58 1.74
CA SER A 109 19.37 3.67 2.49
C SER A 109 17.90 3.84 2.12
N GLY A 110 17.02 4.09 3.10
CA GLY A 110 15.67 4.58 2.81
C GLY A 110 14.69 4.34 3.96
N VAL A 111 14.30 3.08 4.16
CA VAL A 111 13.15 2.71 5.02
C VAL A 111 13.57 1.88 6.23
N ASN A 112 13.00 2.19 7.39
CA ASN A 112 13.10 1.35 8.59
C ASN A 112 11.94 0.34 8.63
N LEU A 113 12.10 -0.79 7.93
CA LEU A 113 11.05 -1.82 7.82
C LEU A 113 10.60 -2.39 9.16
N ILE A 114 11.44 -2.36 10.20
CA ILE A 114 11.03 -2.81 11.54
C ILE A 114 9.99 -1.83 12.10
N LYS A 115 10.31 -0.53 12.09
CA LYS A 115 9.40 0.52 12.57
C LYS A 115 8.12 0.56 11.73
N SER A 116 8.24 0.51 10.41
CA SER A 116 7.08 0.54 9.50
C SER A 116 6.20 -0.70 9.63
N SER A 117 6.78 -1.87 9.91
CA SER A 117 6.00 -3.10 10.16
C SER A 117 5.21 -3.03 11.47
N LEU A 118 5.80 -2.47 12.53
CA LEU A 118 5.09 -2.20 13.78
C LEU A 118 3.96 -1.17 13.56
N GLY A 119 4.26 -0.09 12.82
CA GLY A 119 3.27 0.91 12.43
C GLY A 119 2.10 0.32 11.63
N GLN A 120 2.38 -0.58 10.69
CA GLN A 120 1.34 -1.25 9.90
C GLN A 120 0.47 -2.17 10.76
N ALA A 121 1.05 -2.88 11.74
CA ALA A 121 0.28 -3.69 12.67
C ALA A 121 -0.63 -2.83 13.57
N GLU A 122 -0.15 -1.66 14.00
CA GLU A 122 -0.96 -0.68 14.72
C GLU A 122 -2.07 -0.08 13.87
N PHE A 123 -1.79 0.25 12.61
CA PHE A 123 -2.77 0.73 11.65
C PHE A 123 -3.94 -0.27 11.52
N LEU A 124 -3.66 -1.55 11.32
CA LEU A 124 -4.68 -2.59 11.22
C LEU A 124 -5.48 -2.73 12.53
N THR A 125 -4.82 -2.64 13.69
CA THR A 125 -5.48 -2.65 14.99
C THR A 125 -6.46 -1.47 15.14
N LYS A 126 -6.03 -0.26 14.76
CA LYS A 126 -6.85 0.95 14.79
C LYS A 126 -8.04 0.82 13.82
N LEU A 127 -7.81 0.32 12.61
CA LEU A 127 -8.86 0.11 11.61
C LEU A 127 -9.96 -0.83 12.11
N LEU A 128 -9.59 -1.97 12.71
CA LEU A 128 -10.54 -2.90 13.32
C LEU A 128 -11.32 -2.26 14.47
N SER A 129 -10.66 -1.43 15.29
CA SER A 129 -11.35 -0.68 16.34
C SER A 129 -12.37 0.30 15.77
N LEU A 130 -12.05 0.98 14.67
CA LEU A 130 -12.96 1.94 14.02
C LEU A 130 -14.17 1.26 13.34
N SER A 131 -14.07 -0.04 13.06
CA SER A 131 -15.16 -0.85 12.51
C SER A 131 -15.88 -1.70 13.54
N ASN A 132 -15.64 -1.50 14.85
CA ASN A 132 -16.18 -2.34 15.92
C ASN A 132 -15.88 -3.84 15.72
N ASN A 133 -14.70 -4.15 15.17
CA ASN A 133 -14.26 -5.49 14.74
C ASN A 133 -15.14 -6.14 13.66
N ASN A 134 -15.99 -5.36 12.99
CA ASN A 134 -16.78 -5.82 11.86
C ASN A 134 -15.98 -5.63 10.56
N VAL A 135 -15.31 -6.69 10.13
CA VAL A 135 -14.54 -6.69 8.88
C VAL A 135 -15.46 -6.62 7.66
N GLU A 136 -16.62 -7.28 7.70
CA GLU A 136 -17.59 -7.25 6.59
C GLU A 136 -18.10 -5.84 6.31
N LEU A 137 -18.22 -4.99 7.35
CA LEU A 137 -18.61 -3.59 7.21
C LEU A 137 -17.64 -2.80 6.32
N ILE A 138 -16.34 -2.92 6.57
CA ILE A 138 -15.29 -2.20 5.82
C ILE A 138 -14.98 -2.83 4.46
N LEU A 139 -15.46 -4.05 4.22
CA LEU A 139 -15.42 -4.73 2.92
C LEU A 139 -16.72 -4.57 2.12
N SER A 140 -17.75 -3.96 2.68
CA SER A 140 -19.02 -3.76 1.97
C SER A 140 -18.86 -2.81 0.78
N ASP A 141 -19.58 -3.07 -0.32
CA ASP A 141 -19.57 -2.22 -1.52
C ASP A 141 -19.86 -0.75 -1.20
N LYS A 142 -20.76 -0.50 -0.24
CA LYS A 142 -21.10 0.84 0.20
C LYS A 142 -19.92 1.56 0.85
N PHE A 143 -19.19 0.86 1.72
CA PHE A 143 -18.00 1.41 2.37
C PHE A 143 -16.88 1.63 1.34
N LEU A 144 -16.56 0.59 0.56
CA LEU A 144 -15.48 0.64 -0.43
C LEU A 144 -15.73 1.69 -1.50
N GLY A 145 -16.95 1.79 -2.02
CA GLY A 145 -17.32 2.80 -3.02
C GLY A 145 -17.08 4.22 -2.52
N ARG A 146 -17.47 4.51 -1.27
CA ARG A 146 -17.21 5.80 -0.63
C ARG A 146 -15.73 6.03 -0.37
N ALA A 147 -15.02 5.05 0.19
CA ALA A 147 -13.60 5.15 0.49
C ALA A 147 -12.76 5.41 -0.77
N ILE A 148 -13.12 4.79 -1.89
CA ILE A 148 -12.51 5.03 -3.20
C ILE A 148 -12.79 6.45 -3.69
N GLU A 149 -14.02 6.95 -3.55
CA GLU A 149 -14.35 8.35 -3.89
C GLU A 149 -13.54 9.34 -3.05
N ASP A 150 -13.46 9.11 -1.74
CA ASP A 150 -12.71 9.96 -0.82
C ASP A 150 -11.20 9.90 -1.09
N TYR A 151 -10.67 8.74 -1.51
CA TYR A 151 -9.29 8.61 -1.96
C TYR A 151 -9.00 9.41 -3.23
N ARG A 152 -9.90 9.38 -4.23
CA ARG A 152 -9.76 10.21 -5.44
C ARG A 152 -9.78 11.70 -5.11
N LYS A 153 -10.70 12.12 -4.22
CA LYS A 153 -10.75 13.49 -3.67
C LYS A 153 -9.44 13.84 -2.97
N PHE A 154 -8.87 12.93 -2.19
CA PHE A 154 -7.59 13.14 -1.51
C PHE A 154 -6.43 13.32 -2.49
N LEU A 155 -6.32 12.49 -3.53
CA LEU A 155 -5.30 12.64 -4.58
C LEU A 155 -5.41 14.00 -5.28
N TYR A 156 -6.62 14.45 -5.57
CA TYR A 156 -6.83 15.80 -6.12
C TYR A 156 -6.35 16.88 -5.14
N LEU A 157 -6.70 16.79 -3.86
CA LEU A 157 -6.21 17.74 -2.85
C LEU A 157 -4.68 17.73 -2.77
N ARG A 158 -4.03 16.57 -2.83
CA ARG A 158 -2.56 16.45 -2.87
C ARG A 158 -1.95 17.16 -4.07
N LYS A 159 -2.65 17.16 -5.22
CA LYS A 159 -2.21 17.85 -6.44
C LYS A 159 -2.32 19.38 -6.32
N VAL A 160 -3.43 19.88 -5.77
CA VAL A 160 -3.75 21.32 -5.79
C VAL A 160 -3.30 22.07 -4.54
N THR A 161 -2.99 21.36 -3.46
CA THR A 161 -2.49 21.97 -2.22
C THR A 161 -0.99 22.23 -2.33
N PRO A 162 -0.51 23.45 -2.01
CA PRO A 162 0.92 23.76 -2.00
C PRO A 162 1.74 22.78 -1.14
N LYS A 163 2.99 22.50 -1.53
CA LYS A 163 3.84 21.50 -0.84
C LYS A 163 4.10 21.86 0.62
N GLU A 164 4.09 23.15 0.95
CA GLU A 164 4.27 23.70 2.30
C GLU A 164 3.07 23.40 3.20
N ASN A 165 1.90 23.10 2.61
CA ASN A 165 0.65 22.82 3.30
C ASN A 165 0.39 21.31 3.27
N TYR A 166 1.23 20.54 3.94
CA TYR A 166 1.10 19.09 3.98
C TYR A 166 -0.28 18.66 4.51
N ILE A 167 -0.90 17.69 3.83
CA ILE A 167 -2.16 17.08 4.22
C ILE A 167 -1.96 15.58 4.37
N VAL A 168 -2.72 14.99 5.27
CA VAL A 168 -2.66 13.58 5.66
C VAL A 168 -4.01 12.90 5.37
N PRO A 169 -4.03 11.62 4.98
CA PRO A 169 -5.27 10.90 4.74
C PRO A 169 -6.02 10.60 6.05
N SER A 170 -7.34 10.36 5.97
CA SER A 170 -8.04 9.65 7.04
C SER A 170 -7.66 8.16 7.02
N MET A 171 -7.91 7.43 8.10
CA MET A 171 -7.67 5.98 8.16
C MET A 171 -8.33 5.19 7.02
N PHE A 172 -9.53 5.59 6.59
CA PHE A 172 -10.25 4.92 5.50
C PHE A 172 -9.70 5.29 4.12
N ILE A 173 -9.26 6.53 3.94
CA ILE A 173 -8.53 6.95 2.74
C ILE A 173 -7.18 6.22 2.65
N ASP A 174 -6.47 6.13 3.77
CA ASP A 174 -5.15 5.49 3.87
C ASP A 174 -5.25 3.98 3.58
N LEU A 175 -6.34 3.31 3.99
CA LEU A 175 -6.62 1.93 3.61
C LEU A 175 -6.68 1.72 2.09
N ILE A 176 -7.39 2.58 1.36
CA ILE A 176 -7.46 2.52 -0.10
C ILE A 176 -6.12 2.88 -0.72
N TRP A 177 -5.42 3.86 -0.15
CA TRP A 177 -4.09 4.25 -0.60
C TRP A 177 -3.08 3.10 -0.47
N HIS A 178 -3.03 2.43 0.69
CA HIS A 178 -2.22 1.22 0.90
C HIS A 178 -2.56 0.16 -0.14
N SER A 179 -3.85 -0.10 -0.35
CA SER A 179 -4.31 -1.09 -1.33
C SER A 179 -3.83 -0.77 -2.74
N HIS A 180 -3.83 0.51 -3.14
CA HIS A 180 -3.30 0.94 -4.42
C HIS A 180 -1.78 0.76 -4.52
N MET A 181 -1.03 1.07 -3.45
CA MET A 181 0.44 0.86 -3.41
C MET A 181 0.84 -0.61 -3.50
N LEU A 182 -0.04 -1.55 -3.13
CA LEU A 182 0.17 -2.99 -3.35
C LEU A 182 0.17 -3.40 -4.84
N SER A 183 -0.07 -2.47 -5.77
CA SER A 183 0.17 -2.64 -7.21
C SER A 183 1.21 -1.60 -7.68
N PRO A 184 2.51 -1.77 -7.37
CA PRO A 184 3.50 -0.69 -7.45
C PRO A 184 3.68 -0.12 -8.86
N MET A 185 3.48 -0.94 -9.90
CA MET A 185 3.60 -0.49 -11.28
C MET A 185 2.44 0.41 -11.64
N GLN A 186 1.20 -0.05 -11.41
CA GLN A 186 0.01 0.76 -11.65
C GLN A 186 -0.01 2.03 -10.77
N TYR A 187 0.35 1.90 -9.50
CA TYR A 187 0.46 3.02 -8.57
C TYR A 187 1.44 4.09 -9.06
N SER A 188 2.60 3.67 -9.58
CA SER A 188 3.55 4.60 -10.16
C SER A 188 3.00 5.27 -11.41
N VAL A 189 2.29 4.56 -12.28
CA VAL A 189 1.67 5.15 -13.48
C VAL A 189 0.61 6.18 -13.09
N ASP A 190 -0.32 5.79 -12.22
CA ASP A 190 -1.44 6.61 -11.81
C ASP A 190 -0.99 7.87 -11.08
N THR A 191 -0.08 7.77 -10.12
CA THR A 191 0.38 8.93 -9.36
C THR A 191 1.18 9.92 -10.21
N ASN A 192 2.01 9.44 -11.14
CA ASN A 192 2.66 10.33 -12.12
C ASN A 192 1.64 11.03 -13.01
N PHE A 193 0.60 10.32 -13.46
CA PHE A 193 -0.44 10.91 -14.31
C PHE A 193 -1.30 11.95 -13.55
N PHE A 194 -1.81 11.59 -12.38
CA PHE A 194 -2.73 12.45 -11.64
C PHE A 194 -2.01 13.58 -10.89
N VAL A 195 -0.87 13.29 -10.27
CA VAL A 195 -0.19 14.18 -9.31
C VAL A 195 1.13 14.72 -9.86
N GLY A 196 1.63 14.17 -10.97
CA GLY A 196 2.87 14.61 -11.64
C GLY A 196 4.15 14.00 -11.08
N GLN A 197 4.05 13.16 -10.05
CA GLN A 197 5.18 12.47 -9.43
C GLN A 197 4.70 11.21 -8.70
N LEU A 198 5.61 10.27 -8.46
CA LEU A 198 5.38 9.17 -7.52
C LEU A 198 5.11 9.76 -6.13
N LEU A 199 3.93 9.48 -5.59
CA LEU A 199 3.60 9.90 -4.23
C LEU A 199 4.20 8.90 -3.23
N ASP A 200 5.05 9.41 -2.36
CA ASP A 200 5.65 8.62 -1.29
C ASP A 200 4.74 8.56 -0.06
N HIS A 201 4.77 7.44 0.65
CA HIS A 201 4.09 7.28 1.94
C HIS A 201 5.14 7.42 3.05
N ASN A 202 5.19 8.61 3.62
CA ASN A 202 6.07 8.88 4.75
C ASN A 202 5.28 8.73 6.05
N ASP A 203 5.47 7.59 6.72
CA ASP A 203 4.91 7.24 8.02
C ASP A 203 5.73 7.80 9.20
N ASN A 204 6.84 8.51 8.95
CA ASN A 204 7.72 9.08 9.98
C ASN A 204 7.34 10.51 10.37
N ILE A 205 6.06 10.79 10.51
CA ILE A 205 5.57 12.11 10.95
C ILE A 205 5.48 12.12 12.49
N GLU A 206 6.06 13.14 13.13
CA GLU A 206 5.92 13.33 14.58
C GLU A 206 4.45 13.58 14.98
N ASP A 207 4.02 13.06 16.13
CA ASP A 207 2.61 13.13 16.59
C ASP A 207 2.05 14.57 16.64
N SER A 208 2.89 15.55 17.00
CA SER A 208 2.53 16.98 17.04
C SER A 208 2.23 17.51 15.64
N ALA A 209 3.13 17.25 14.68
CA ALA A 209 2.96 17.61 13.28
C ALA A 209 1.75 16.90 12.67
N LEU A 210 1.54 15.63 13.00
CA LEU A 210 0.40 14.85 12.52
C LEU A 210 -0.93 15.47 12.94
N LYS A 211 -1.04 16.00 14.15
CA LYS A 211 -2.26 16.68 14.63
C LYS A 211 -2.53 17.99 13.87
N GLU A 212 -1.49 18.77 13.59
CA GLU A 212 -1.61 20.01 12.83
C GLU A 212 -2.00 19.73 11.37
N ASP A 213 -1.34 18.77 10.74
CA ASP A 213 -1.63 18.33 9.38
C ASP A 213 -3.02 17.72 9.26
N TRP A 214 -3.47 16.99 10.28
CA TRP A 214 -4.83 16.47 10.36
C TRP A 214 -5.87 17.61 10.40
N ASN A 215 -5.65 18.63 11.22
CA ASN A 215 -6.52 19.80 11.26
C ASN A 215 -6.52 20.54 9.91
N ARG A 216 -5.35 20.71 9.29
CA ARG A 216 -5.22 21.31 7.96
C ARG A 216 -6.01 20.52 6.91
N THR A 217 -5.93 19.20 6.96
CA THR A 217 -6.68 18.30 6.08
C THR A 217 -8.18 18.52 6.23
N HIS A 218 -8.71 18.55 7.45
CA HIS A 218 -10.13 18.80 7.71
C HIS A 218 -10.61 20.15 7.16
N ILE A 219 -9.83 21.22 7.39
CA ILE A 219 -10.16 22.57 6.90
C ILE A 219 -10.16 22.57 5.37
N THR A 220 -9.10 22.06 4.76
CA THR A 220 -8.94 22.00 3.29
C THR A 220 -10.06 21.17 2.66
N TRP A 221 -10.37 20.01 3.23
CA TRP A 221 -11.46 19.15 2.77
C TRP A 221 -12.80 19.87 2.77
N ARG A 222 -13.16 20.52 3.88
CA ARG A 222 -14.42 21.26 4.00
C ARG A 222 -14.47 22.44 3.03
N MET A 223 -13.36 23.14 2.83
CA MET A 223 -13.28 24.26 1.88
C MET A 223 -13.48 23.81 0.42
N TYR A 224 -12.88 22.69 0.02
CA TYR A 224 -12.96 22.21 -1.36
C TYR A 224 -14.25 21.45 -1.68
N TYR A 225 -14.75 20.65 -0.75
CA TYR A 225 -15.87 19.74 -1.01
C TYR A 225 -17.18 20.14 -0.32
N GLY A 226 -17.15 21.11 0.60
CA GLY A 226 -18.35 21.57 1.30
C GLY A 226 -18.93 20.55 2.29
N GLU A 227 -18.18 19.51 2.63
CA GLU A 227 -18.60 18.41 3.50
C GLU A 227 -17.56 18.13 4.60
N PRO A 228 -17.91 17.47 5.72
CA PRO A 228 -16.92 17.04 6.70
C PRO A 228 -16.18 15.79 6.21
N LEU A 229 -14.86 15.73 6.45
CA LEU A 229 -14.10 14.49 6.35
C LEU A 229 -14.49 13.58 7.52
N ILE A 230 -14.94 12.36 7.25
CA ILE A 230 -15.39 11.40 8.27
C ILE A 230 -14.34 10.31 8.41
N ALA A 231 -13.90 10.09 9.65
CA ALA A 231 -12.68 9.29 9.91
C ALA A 231 -12.71 8.50 11.23
N HIS A 232 -13.75 8.64 12.06
CA HIS A 232 -13.74 8.17 13.45
C HIS A 232 -14.62 6.95 13.71
N ASN A 233 -15.46 6.52 12.76
CA ASN A 233 -16.33 5.37 12.93
C ASN A 233 -16.87 4.90 11.56
N ALA A 234 -16.82 3.58 11.29
CA ALA A 234 -17.22 3.02 10.00
C ALA A 234 -18.74 3.11 9.75
N GLU A 235 -19.57 2.96 10.78
CA GLU A 235 -21.03 3.10 10.66
C GLU A 235 -21.43 4.56 10.34
N ALA A 236 -20.80 5.53 11.00
CA ALA A 236 -20.94 6.96 10.70
C ALA A 236 -20.46 7.28 9.27
N TYR A 237 -19.38 6.61 8.84
CA TYR A 237 -18.83 6.75 7.50
C TYR A 237 -19.81 6.28 6.43
N ILE A 238 -20.57 5.21 6.64
CA ILE A 238 -21.56 4.76 5.64
C ILE A 238 -22.95 5.43 5.78
N SER A 239 -23.31 5.97 6.95
CA SER A 239 -24.64 6.55 7.20
C SER A 239 -24.79 8.02 6.77
N SER A 240 -23.68 8.75 6.69
CA SER A 240 -23.65 10.18 6.39
C SER A 240 -23.87 10.55 4.91
N THR A 241 -24.38 9.63 4.09
CA THR A 241 -24.79 9.92 2.72
C THR A 241 -25.94 10.92 2.70
N LYS A 242 -25.64 12.21 2.50
CA LYS A 242 -26.61 13.10 1.86
C LYS A 242 -26.65 12.74 0.39
N MET A 243 -27.82 12.35 -0.11
CA MET A 243 -28.16 12.40 -1.53
C MET A 243 -27.74 13.75 -2.11
N PRO A 244 -27.33 13.86 -3.39
CA PRO A 244 -26.89 15.10 -4.00
C PRO A 244 -28.04 16.13 -4.01
N GLY A 245 -28.11 16.93 -2.96
CA GLY A 245 -29.02 18.05 -2.84
C GLY A 245 -28.46 19.19 -3.67
N LYS A 246 -29.25 19.61 -4.68
CA LYS A 246 -29.07 20.78 -5.56
C LYS A 246 -27.95 21.72 -5.11
N GLN A 247 -26.83 21.71 -5.84
CA GLN A 247 -25.78 22.71 -5.73
C GLN A 247 -26.42 24.10 -5.80
N LYS A 248 -26.35 24.87 -4.71
CA LYS A 248 -26.46 26.33 -4.83
C LYS A 248 -25.14 26.80 -5.44
N GLU A 249 -25.24 27.37 -6.63
CA GLU A 249 -24.11 27.96 -7.35
C GLU A 249 -23.38 28.96 -6.44
N SER A 250 -22.15 28.63 -6.07
CA SER A 250 -21.19 29.57 -5.50
C SER A 250 -19.94 29.60 -6.38
N LYS A 251 -19.91 30.61 -7.25
CA LYS A 251 -18.79 31.26 -7.96
C LYS A 251 -17.62 30.37 -8.45
N LYS A 252 -17.65 30.14 -9.78
CA LYS A 252 -16.55 29.79 -10.72
C LYS A 252 -15.26 29.23 -10.09
N ILE A 253 -15.21 27.90 -9.99
CA ILE A 253 -13.97 27.13 -10.17
C ILE A 253 -14.12 26.41 -11.51
N ALA A 254 -13.09 26.44 -12.35
CA ALA A 254 -13.13 25.89 -13.70
C ALA A 254 -13.58 24.41 -13.67
N LYS A 255 -14.70 24.11 -14.33
CA LYS A 255 -15.11 22.73 -14.63
C LYS A 255 -14.08 22.15 -15.61
N VAL A 256 -13.37 21.10 -15.19
CA VAL A 256 -12.58 20.26 -16.09
C VAL A 256 -13.43 19.02 -16.43
N PRO A 257 -13.49 18.56 -17.69
CA PRO A 257 -14.29 17.39 -18.05
C PRO A 257 -13.75 16.12 -17.38
N LEU A 258 -14.64 15.40 -16.69
CA LEU A 258 -14.44 14.00 -16.32
C LEU A 258 -14.86 13.15 -17.53
N ASP A 259 -14.04 13.12 -18.57
CA ASP A 259 -14.21 12.14 -19.65
C ASP A 259 -13.39 10.90 -19.27
N CYS A 260 -14.02 10.05 -18.45
CA CYS A 260 -13.60 8.68 -18.23
C CYS A 260 -14.27 7.81 -19.30
N GLU A 261 -13.57 7.43 -20.37
CA GLU A 261 -13.91 6.20 -21.10
C GLU A 261 -12.98 5.07 -20.65
N PRO A 262 -13.52 3.89 -20.29
CA PRO A 262 -12.71 2.71 -20.06
C PRO A 262 -12.24 2.16 -21.41
N LEU A 263 -10.93 2.17 -21.66
CA LEU A 263 -10.36 1.42 -22.78
C LEU A 263 -10.41 -0.09 -22.48
N LEU A 264 -11.55 -0.70 -22.83
CA LEU A 264 -11.63 -2.10 -23.22
C LEU A 264 -11.98 -2.15 -24.71
N SER A 265 -10.96 -2.25 -25.56
CA SER A 265 -11.09 -2.97 -26.82
C SER A 265 -9.86 -3.86 -26.99
N VAL A 266 -10.08 -5.13 -26.73
CA VAL A 266 -9.24 -6.20 -27.24
C VAL A 266 -9.73 -6.40 -28.66
N ASP A 267 -8.96 -6.01 -29.66
CA ASP A 267 -9.19 -6.44 -31.03
C ASP A 267 -8.27 -7.63 -31.30
N ASP A 268 -8.87 -8.82 -31.18
CA ASP A 268 -8.37 -10.05 -31.78
C ASP A 268 -8.59 -9.99 -33.30
N GLY A 269 -7.51 -10.21 -34.05
CA GLY A 269 -7.56 -10.68 -35.44
C GLY A 269 -7.37 -9.61 -36.52
N ASP A 270 -6.25 -9.69 -37.25
CA ASP A 270 -6.29 -10.46 -38.51
C ASP A 270 -4.87 -10.71 -39.02
N ALA A 271 -4.62 -11.97 -39.36
CA ALA A 271 -3.49 -12.38 -40.17
C ALA A 271 -3.83 -12.07 -41.63
N ARG A 272 -2.98 -11.32 -42.34
CA ARG A 272 -2.62 -11.59 -43.76
C ARG A 272 -1.77 -10.48 -44.37
N SER A 273 -0.64 -10.92 -44.91
CA SER A 273 -0.13 -10.61 -46.26
C SER A 273 0.07 -9.14 -46.67
N ARG A 274 1.32 -8.80 -46.97
CA ARG A 274 1.82 -8.34 -48.29
C ARG A 274 3.32 -8.06 -48.16
N ARG A 275 4.14 -8.90 -48.79
CA ARG A 275 4.95 -8.64 -50.01
C ARG A 275 6.35 -8.13 -49.68
#